data_AF-A0A085TXU5-F1
#
_entry.id   AF-A0A085TXU5-F1
#
_cell.length_a   1.000
_cell.length_b   1.000
_cell.length_c   1.000
_cell.angle_alpha   90.00
_cell.angle_beta   90.00
_cell.angle_gamma   90.00
#
_symmetry.space_group_name_H-M   'P 1'
#
loop_
_entity.id
_entity.type
_entity.pdbx_description
1 polymer ?
#
loop_
_entity_poly.entity_id
_entity_poly.type
_entity_poly.pdbx_seq_one_letter_code
_entity_poly.pdbx_strand_id
1 'polypeptide(L)'
;MTRLLPVLGLFLGTLPLAASAQQLAALTDQPLPPGLERAEILEGWQRDDGTRMAGLLIALAPGWKTYWRAPGDAGIPPQIAFAGSENLGKAKLHWPAPEVFDTAGIRTVGYHGGLILPIEITPEDTAKTVDLRIEATIGICDKICIPANLHFEADLTGKGAPDPRIETALAAEPKRIVAPTECTVQPVRDGMNVTARITLPPAIGPEQPLFELASTPVWVSEAQSHREGDQLVATADFVPPEAEPFDVDPKDIRITVLSDRGAVQIDGCTR
;
A
#
# COMPACT_ATOMS: atom_id res chain seq x y z
N MET A 1 23.52 24.44 -98.30
CA MET A 1 23.92 25.51 -97.37
C MET A 1 22.71 25.69 -96.46
N THR A 2 22.67 25.25 -95.21
CA THR A 2 23.39 25.79 -94.04
C THR A 2 23.36 24.73 -92.91
N ARG A 3 24.22 24.92 -91.90
CA ARG A 3 24.83 23.94 -90.98
C ARG A 3 23.92 23.41 -89.86
N LEU A 4 24.32 22.23 -89.34
CA LEU A 4 23.96 21.64 -88.04
C LEU A 4 24.24 22.58 -86.85
N LEU A 5 23.43 22.46 -85.79
CA LEU A 5 23.89 22.40 -84.39
C LEU A 5 22.79 21.80 -83.49
N PRO A 6 23.08 20.78 -82.64
CA PRO A 6 22.16 20.26 -81.65
C PRO A 6 22.31 21.02 -80.33
N VAL A 7 21.21 21.39 -79.68
CA VAL A 7 21.23 21.91 -78.31
C VAL A 7 20.76 20.80 -77.37
N LEU A 8 21.74 20.32 -76.61
CA LEU A 8 21.63 19.36 -75.52
C LEU A 8 20.98 20.05 -74.32
N GLY A 9 19.69 19.79 -74.08
CA GLY A 9 18.99 20.25 -72.88
C GLY A 9 19.17 19.26 -71.72
N LEU A 10 20.20 19.47 -70.91
CA LEU A 10 20.15 19.09 -69.49
C LEU A 10 19.17 20.04 -68.80
N PHE A 11 18.38 19.58 -67.83
CA PHE A 11 18.40 20.09 -66.45
C PHE A 11 17.28 19.46 -65.59
N LEU A 12 17.75 18.74 -64.58
CA LEU A 12 17.25 18.59 -63.21
C LEU A 12 15.81 18.11 -62.96
N GLY A 13 15.71 16.82 -62.67
CA GLY A 13 14.59 16.26 -61.91
C GLY A 13 14.64 16.70 -60.44
N THR A 14 13.59 17.38 -60.01
CA THR A 14 13.34 17.72 -58.60
C THR A 14 12.63 16.54 -57.92
N LEU A 15 13.36 15.76 -57.13
CA LEU A 15 12.80 14.80 -56.19
C LEU A 15 12.12 15.55 -55.03
N PRO A 16 10.82 15.37 -54.75
CA PRO A 16 10.22 15.93 -53.56
C PRO A 16 10.74 15.17 -52.33
N LEU A 17 11.43 15.88 -51.43
CA LEU A 17 11.72 15.39 -50.08
C LEU A 17 10.39 15.14 -49.37
N ALA A 18 10.01 13.88 -49.19
CA ALA A 18 8.99 13.50 -48.23
C ALA A 18 9.57 13.75 -46.82
N ALA A 19 9.18 14.88 -46.22
CA ALA A 19 9.43 15.14 -44.81
C ALA A 19 8.56 14.18 -43.99
N SER A 20 9.17 13.11 -43.50
CA SER A 20 8.57 12.22 -42.50
C SER A 20 8.35 13.03 -41.22
N ALA A 21 7.13 13.49 -41.00
CA ALA A 21 6.70 14.04 -39.73
C ALA A 21 6.79 12.92 -38.69
N GLN A 22 7.82 12.97 -37.84
CA GLN A 22 7.90 12.11 -36.66
C GLN A 22 6.75 12.49 -35.73
N GLN A 23 5.76 11.60 -35.61
CA GLN A 23 4.80 11.66 -34.52
C GLN A 23 5.56 11.43 -33.21
N LEU A 24 5.84 12.52 -32.48
CA LEU A 24 6.04 12.41 -31.04
C LEU A 24 4.69 11.99 -30.46
N ALA A 25 4.58 10.71 -30.11
CA ALA A 25 3.49 10.24 -29.28
C ALA A 25 3.61 10.93 -27.92
N ALA A 26 2.62 11.74 -27.56
CA ALA A 26 2.45 12.21 -26.19
C ALA A 26 2.18 10.98 -25.31
N LEU A 27 3.20 10.54 -24.55
CA LEU A 27 3.00 9.66 -23.41
C LEU A 27 2.49 10.53 -22.27
N THR A 28 1.19 10.48 -21.99
CA THR A 28 0.53 10.69 -20.68
C THR A 28 -0.93 11.12 -20.90
N ASP A 29 -1.84 10.14 -20.93
CA ASP A 29 -3.21 10.30 -20.40
C ASP A 29 -3.93 8.95 -20.48
N GLN A 30 -3.41 7.94 -19.75
CA GLN A 30 -4.23 6.77 -19.50
C GLN A 30 -5.31 7.19 -18.49
N PRO A 31 -6.60 7.03 -18.81
CA PRO A 31 -7.65 7.40 -17.87
C PRO A 31 -7.48 6.63 -16.57
N LEU A 32 -7.64 7.33 -15.44
CA LEU A 32 -7.62 6.70 -14.13
C LEU A 32 -8.76 5.66 -14.05
N PRO A 33 -8.55 4.54 -13.33
CA PRO A 33 -9.60 3.59 -13.03
C PRO A 33 -10.83 4.28 -12.39
N PRO A 34 -12.05 3.77 -12.62
CA PRO A 34 -13.26 4.33 -12.01
C PRO A 34 -13.11 4.51 -10.50
N GLY A 35 -13.49 5.68 -9.99
CA GLY A 35 -13.42 5.99 -8.56
C GLY A 35 -12.07 6.49 -8.07
N LEU A 36 -10.99 6.36 -8.84
CA LEU A 36 -9.69 6.97 -8.52
C LEU A 36 -9.64 8.40 -9.06
N GLU A 37 -9.61 9.38 -8.17
CA GLU A 37 -9.52 10.80 -8.55
C GLU A 37 -8.08 11.27 -8.69
N ARG A 38 -7.17 10.69 -7.90
CA ARG A 38 -5.75 11.05 -7.93
C ARG A 38 -4.90 9.92 -7.36
N ALA A 39 -3.75 9.71 -7.97
CA ALA A 39 -2.68 8.97 -7.34
C ALA A 39 -1.34 9.65 -7.67
N GLU A 40 -0.53 9.94 -6.66
CA GLU A 40 0.75 10.63 -6.83
C GLU A 40 1.74 10.28 -5.72
N ILE A 41 3.03 10.47 -5.99
CA ILE A 41 4.07 10.43 -4.96
C ILE A 41 4.25 11.82 -4.38
N LEU A 42 4.10 11.90 -3.07
CA LEU A 42 4.48 13.05 -2.26
C LEU A 42 5.97 12.91 -1.94
N GLU A 43 6.78 13.81 -2.48
CA GLU A 43 8.24 13.72 -2.38
C GLU A 43 8.75 13.77 -0.93
N GLY A 44 8.06 14.49 -0.06
CA GLY A 44 8.40 14.67 1.37
C GLY A 44 9.82 15.20 1.62
N TRP A 45 10.52 14.68 2.63
CA TRP A 45 11.78 15.24 3.14
C TRP A 45 12.83 14.20 3.49
N GLN A 46 14.09 14.59 3.36
CA GLN A 46 15.24 13.84 3.88
C GLN A 46 15.46 14.15 5.36
N ARG A 47 15.71 13.11 6.15
CA ARG A 47 16.06 13.15 7.57
C ARG A 47 17.57 13.22 7.75
N ASP A 48 18.01 13.59 8.95
CA ASP A 48 19.44 13.76 9.26
C ASP A 48 20.25 12.47 9.17
N ASP A 49 19.60 11.31 9.30
CA ASP A 49 20.20 9.98 9.14
C ASP A 49 20.33 9.53 7.67
N GLY A 50 19.96 10.40 6.72
CA GLY A 50 20.01 10.14 5.30
C GLY A 50 18.78 9.39 4.76
N THR A 51 17.88 8.90 5.62
CA THR A 51 16.60 8.33 5.18
C THR A 51 15.68 9.42 4.64
N ARG A 52 14.73 9.04 3.78
CA ARG A 52 13.73 9.96 3.25
C ARG A 52 12.33 9.51 3.61
N MET A 53 11.50 10.46 4.02
CA MET A 53 10.07 10.27 4.07
C MET A 53 9.43 10.76 2.79
N ALA A 54 8.70 9.87 2.12
CA ALA A 54 7.80 10.16 1.02
C ALA A 54 6.40 9.66 1.37
N GLY A 55 5.41 9.86 0.50
CA GLY A 55 4.07 9.31 0.65
C GLY A 55 3.46 8.89 -0.67
N LEU A 56 2.73 7.79 -0.69
CA LEU A 56 1.83 7.45 -1.79
C LEU A 56 0.45 8.01 -1.47
N LEU A 57 0.02 9.04 -2.21
CA LEU A 57 -1.33 9.59 -2.10
C LEU A 57 -2.25 8.83 -3.05
N ILE A 58 -3.38 8.36 -2.51
CA ILE A 58 -4.52 7.80 -3.22
C ILE A 58 -5.74 8.62 -2.81
N ALA A 59 -6.37 9.33 -3.74
CA ALA A 59 -7.63 10.03 -3.51
C ALA A 59 -8.74 9.37 -4.32
N LEU A 60 -9.86 9.09 -3.66
CA LEU A 60 -11.00 8.39 -4.23
C LEU A 60 -12.25 9.26 -4.22
N ALA A 61 -13.12 8.99 -5.18
CA ALA A 61 -14.40 9.65 -5.28
C ALA A 61 -15.29 9.36 -4.05
N PRO A 62 -16.25 10.25 -3.71
CA PRO A 62 -17.17 10.01 -2.61
C PRO A 62 -17.87 8.65 -2.70
N GLY A 63 -17.91 7.93 -1.58
CA GLY A 63 -18.49 6.58 -1.48
C GLY A 63 -17.50 5.44 -1.75
N TRP A 64 -16.37 5.73 -2.40
CA TRP A 64 -15.32 4.75 -2.69
C TRP A 64 -14.37 4.58 -1.51
N LYS A 65 -13.77 3.39 -1.44
CA LYS A 65 -12.83 2.97 -0.40
C LYS A 65 -11.63 2.25 -1.02
N THR A 66 -10.50 2.26 -0.32
CA THR A 66 -9.34 1.39 -0.59
C THR A 66 -9.04 0.56 0.65
N TYR A 67 -8.18 -0.44 0.52
CA TYR A 67 -7.97 -1.44 1.56
C TYR A 67 -6.73 -1.21 2.40
N TRP A 68 -6.79 -1.70 3.63
CA TRP A 68 -5.63 -1.86 4.50
C TRP A 68 -4.78 -3.04 4.03
N ARG A 69 -3.56 -3.16 4.56
CA ARG A 69 -2.65 -4.27 4.22
C ARG A 69 -3.24 -5.66 4.53
N ALA A 70 -4.09 -5.77 5.55
CA ALA A 70 -4.83 -6.97 5.91
C ALA A 70 -6.35 -6.67 5.78
N PRO A 71 -6.93 -6.88 4.60
CA PRO A 71 -8.17 -6.19 4.23
C PRO A 71 -9.45 -6.91 4.70
N GLY A 72 -9.32 -8.04 5.39
CA GLY A 72 -10.42 -8.93 5.76
C GLY A 72 -10.91 -9.81 4.60
N ASP A 73 -12.00 -10.53 4.84
CA ASP A 73 -12.48 -11.66 4.03
C ASP A 73 -12.73 -11.34 2.55
N ALA A 74 -13.23 -10.15 2.25
CA ALA A 74 -13.65 -9.76 0.90
C ALA A 74 -12.86 -8.59 0.31
N GLY A 75 -11.75 -8.22 0.94
CA GLY A 75 -10.93 -7.12 0.46
C GLY A 75 -9.81 -7.56 -0.47
N ILE A 76 -9.34 -6.63 -1.31
CA ILE A 76 -8.21 -6.87 -2.21
C ILE A 76 -6.96 -6.24 -1.58
N PRO A 77 -6.01 -7.05 -1.06
CA PRO A 77 -4.85 -6.50 -0.36
C PRO A 77 -3.97 -5.72 -1.35
N PRO A 78 -3.48 -4.54 -0.95
CA PRO A 78 -2.57 -3.76 -1.79
C PRO A 78 -1.23 -4.47 -1.95
N GLN A 79 -0.76 -4.59 -3.18
CA GLN A 79 0.56 -5.10 -3.53
C GLN A 79 1.42 -3.94 -4.00
N ILE A 80 2.49 -3.62 -3.27
CA ILE A 80 3.37 -2.50 -3.59
C ILE A 80 4.78 -3.04 -3.73
N ALA A 81 5.33 -2.93 -4.93
CA ALA A 81 6.68 -3.33 -5.28
C ALA A 81 7.52 -2.10 -5.62
N PHE A 82 8.80 -2.17 -5.27
CA PHE A 82 9.77 -1.12 -5.55
C PHE A 82 10.81 -1.56 -6.59
N ALA A 83 10.47 -2.59 -7.37
CA ALA A 83 11.34 -3.17 -8.38
C ALA A 83 11.74 -2.09 -9.40
N GLY A 84 13.01 -2.11 -9.80
CA GLY A 84 13.56 -1.12 -10.73
C GLY A 84 13.98 0.20 -10.09
N SER A 85 13.81 0.41 -8.78
CA SER A 85 14.41 1.56 -8.09
C SER A 85 15.94 1.44 -8.07
N GLU A 86 16.65 2.56 -8.15
CA GLU A 86 18.11 2.62 -8.04
C GLU A 86 18.55 3.20 -6.69
N ASN A 87 19.61 2.65 -6.10
CA ASN A 87 20.15 3.03 -4.78
C ASN A 87 19.13 2.86 -3.62
N LEU A 88 18.06 2.10 -3.79
CA LEU A 88 17.08 1.79 -2.75
C LEU A 88 17.53 0.57 -1.93
N GLY A 89 17.91 0.78 -0.67
CA GLY A 89 18.28 -0.32 0.24
C GLY A 89 17.08 -0.92 0.96
N LYS A 90 16.14 -0.09 1.42
CA LYS A 90 14.90 -0.52 2.06
C LYS A 90 13.78 0.48 1.86
N ALA A 91 12.57 -0.02 1.64
CA ALA A 91 11.33 0.75 1.74
C ALA A 91 10.46 0.18 2.87
N LYS A 92 10.07 1.02 3.82
CA LYS A 92 9.16 0.66 4.90
C LYS A 92 7.87 1.47 4.77
N LEU A 93 6.76 0.76 4.64
CA LEU A 93 5.43 1.35 4.60
C LEU A 93 4.92 1.57 6.02
N HIS A 94 4.46 2.78 6.31
CA HIS A 94 3.82 3.12 7.59
C HIS A 94 2.34 3.26 7.36
N TRP A 95 1.55 2.42 8.02
CA TRP A 95 0.12 2.28 7.74
C TRP A 95 -0.69 3.03 8.78
N PRO A 96 -1.44 4.08 8.39
CA PRO A 96 -2.43 4.69 9.26
C PRO A 96 -3.40 3.65 9.84
N ALA A 97 -4.01 3.98 10.98
CA ALA A 97 -5.06 3.17 11.57
C ALA A 97 -6.21 3.03 10.58
N PRO A 98 -6.63 1.79 10.25
CA PRO A 98 -7.72 1.59 9.32
C PRO A 98 -9.07 1.74 10.01
N GLU A 99 -10.11 1.73 9.19
CA GLU A 99 -11.49 1.57 9.60
C GLU A 99 -11.98 0.17 9.24
N VAL A 100 -13.00 -0.27 9.98
CA VAL A 100 -13.75 -1.47 9.69
C VAL A 100 -15.06 -1.09 9.02
N PHE A 101 -15.33 -1.67 7.86
CA PHE A 101 -16.58 -1.54 7.15
C PHE A 101 -17.35 -2.84 7.20
N ASP A 102 -18.62 -2.78 7.58
CA ASP A 102 -19.58 -3.87 7.38
C ASP A 102 -20.49 -3.49 6.22
N THR A 103 -20.58 -4.36 5.22
CA THR A 103 -21.54 -4.22 4.13
C THR A 103 -22.22 -5.55 3.89
N ALA A 104 -23.51 -5.62 4.21
CA ALA A 104 -24.33 -6.83 4.09
C ALA A 104 -23.76 -8.04 4.86
N GLY A 105 -23.16 -7.80 6.03
CA GLY A 105 -22.57 -8.84 6.87
C GLY A 105 -21.19 -9.31 6.42
N ILE A 106 -20.57 -8.60 5.47
CA ILE A 106 -19.19 -8.82 5.05
C ILE A 106 -18.34 -7.70 5.61
N ARG A 107 -17.35 -8.08 6.42
CA ARG A 107 -16.42 -7.14 7.03
C ARG A 107 -15.17 -6.96 6.17
N THR A 108 -14.81 -5.70 5.94
CA THR A 108 -13.56 -5.31 5.27
C THR A 108 -12.84 -4.25 6.07
N VAL A 109 -11.53 -4.13 5.85
CA VAL A 109 -10.66 -3.22 6.60
C VAL A 109 -9.94 -2.31 5.62
N GLY A 110 -10.03 -0.99 5.82
CA GLY A 110 -9.48 -0.04 4.87
C GLY A 110 -9.74 1.42 5.21
N TYR A 111 -9.92 2.23 4.17
CA TYR A 111 -10.02 3.67 4.28
C TYR A 111 -11.08 4.23 3.33
N HIS A 112 -11.93 5.12 3.84
CA HIS A 112 -12.88 5.84 3.00
C HIS A 112 -12.21 7.01 2.28
N GLY A 113 -12.59 7.28 1.03
CA GLY A 113 -12.18 8.49 0.29
C GLY A 113 -10.69 8.56 -0.10
N GLY A 114 -9.83 7.68 0.41
CA GLY A 114 -8.42 7.64 0.03
C GLY A 114 -7.49 7.21 1.15
N LEU A 115 -6.20 7.23 0.84
CA LEU A 115 -5.10 6.90 1.75
C LEU A 115 -3.89 7.74 1.38
N ILE A 116 -3.21 8.28 2.38
CA ILE A 116 -1.81 8.67 2.22
C ILE A 116 -1.00 7.63 2.98
N LEU A 117 -0.17 6.88 2.26
CA LEU A 117 0.67 5.83 2.80
C LEU A 117 2.12 6.32 2.87
N PRO A 118 2.63 6.75 4.04
CA PRO A 118 4.02 7.13 4.18
C PRO A 118 4.98 5.97 3.84
N ILE A 119 6.08 6.33 3.18
CA ILE A 119 7.12 5.41 2.72
C ILE A 119 8.47 5.91 3.23
N GLU A 120 9.07 5.17 4.15
CA GLU A 120 10.43 5.42 4.66
C GLU A 120 11.43 4.71 3.79
N ILE A 121 12.21 5.52 3.09
CA ILE A 121 13.17 5.13 2.08
C ILE A 121 14.56 5.22 2.71
N THR A 122 15.21 4.07 2.84
CA THR A 122 16.61 3.98 3.25
C THR A 122 17.46 3.71 2.01
N PRO A 123 18.38 4.62 1.63
CA PRO A 123 19.27 4.39 0.50
C PRO A 123 20.33 3.31 0.81
N GLU A 124 20.86 2.65 -0.21
CA GLU A 124 22.05 1.79 -0.08
C GLU A 124 23.30 2.64 0.24
N ASP A 125 23.43 3.78 -0.46
CA ASP A 125 24.46 4.79 -0.26
C ASP A 125 23.82 6.14 0.04
N THR A 126 23.95 6.61 1.28
CA THR A 126 23.42 7.90 1.76
C THR A 126 24.01 9.13 1.04
N ALA A 127 25.14 8.98 0.32
CA ALA A 127 25.72 10.04 -0.48
C ALA A 127 25.07 10.19 -1.87
N LYS A 128 24.23 9.24 -2.28
CA LYS A 128 23.55 9.22 -3.58
C LYS A 128 22.05 9.42 -3.40
N THR A 129 21.42 9.96 -4.45
CA THR A 129 19.95 10.07 -4.51
C THR A 129 19.34 8.70 -4.82
N VAL A 130 18.12 8.46 -4.36
CA VAL A 130 17.31 7.30 -4.73
C VAL A 130 16.47 7.66 -5.94
N ASP A 131 16.59 6.90 -7.04
CA ASP A 131 15.62 6.91 -8.14
C ASP A 131 14.50 5.93 -7.77
N LEU A 132 13.34 6.45 -7.36
CA LEU A 132 12.26 5.64 -6.81
C LEU A 132 11.30 5.23 -7.93
N ARG A 133 11.18 3.92 -8.14
CA ARG A 133 10.12 3.31 -8.96
C ARG A 133 9.17 2.52 -8.08
N ILE A 134 7.86 2.72 -8.28
CA ILE A 134 6.81 2.00 -7.57
C ILE A 134 5.84 1.39 -8.56
N GLU A 135 5.62 0.08 -8.43
CA GLU A 135 4.53 -0.65 -9.06
C GLU A 135 3.53 -1.02 -7.96
N ALA A 136 2.31 -0.49 -8.03
CA ALA A 136 1.28 -0.73 -7.04
C ALA A 136 0.00 -1.28 -7.68
N THR A 137 -0.47 -2.43 -7.18
CA THR A 137 -1.82 -2.93 -7.43
C THR A 137 -2.64 -2.73 -6.17
N ILE A 138 -3.65 -1.86 -6.23
CA ILE A 138 -4.54 -1.58 -5.09
C ILE A 138 -5.96 -1.99 -5.40
N GLY A 139 -6.69 -2.46 -4.39
CA GLY A 139 -8.14 -2.61 -4.50
C GLY A 139 -8.86 -1.29 -4.25
N ILE A 140 -9.83 -0.96 -5.10
CA ILE A 140 -10.78 0.13 -4.87
C ILE A 140 -12.20 -0.42 -4.93
N CYS A 141 -13.07 0.02 -4.02
CA CYS A 141 -14.43 -0.51 -3.92
C CYS A 141 -15.47 0.58 -3.65
N ASP A 142 -16.54 0.56 -4.44
CA ASP A 142 -17.84 1.16 -4.13
C ASP A 142 -18.84 0.02 -3.91
N LYS A 143 -19.68 -0.28 -4.92
CA LYS A 143 -20.57 -1.45 -4.91
C LYS A 143 -19.88 -2.73 -5.40
N ILE A 144 -18.85 -2.56 -6.21
CA ILE A 144 -18.05 -3.63 -6.79
C ILE A 144 -16.58 -3.24 -6.58
N CYS A 145 -15.80 -4.20 -6.14
CA CYS A 145 -14.39 -4.00 -5.86
C CYS A 145 -13.55 -4.42 -7.08
N ILE A 146 -12.64 -3.55 -7.51
CA ILE A 146 -11.80 -3.76 -8.69
C ILE A 146 -10.33 -3.45 -8.36
N PRO A 147 -9.38 -4.16 -8.98
CA PRO A 147 -7.97 -3.79 -8.90
C PRO A 147 -7.66 -2.56 -9.76
N ALA A 148 -6.78 -1.70 -9.27
CA ALA A 148 -6.21 -0.56 -9.95
C ALA A 148 -4.68 -0.69 -9.97
N ASN A 149 -4.09 -0.68 -11.16
CA ASN A 149 -2.64 -0.76 -11.35
C ASN A 149 -2.07 0.65 -11.53
N LEU A 150 -1.06 0.98 -10.73
CA LEU A 150 -0.43 2.29 -10.66
C LEU A 150 1.08 2.13 -10.80
N HIS A 151 1.68 3.02 -11.57
CA HIS A 151 3.13 3.04 -11.81
C HIS A 151 3.62 4.46 -11.56
N PHE A 152 4.66 4.59 -10.74
CA PHE A 152 5.25 5.88 -10.41
C PHE A 152 6.76 5.83 -10.58
N GLU A 153 7.30 6.91 -11.13
CA GLU A 153 8.71 7.23 -11.08
C GLU A 153 8.81 8.59 -10.36
N ALA A 154 9.63 8.66 -9.32
CA ALA A 154 9.81 9.88 -8.54
C ALA A 154 11.31 10.17 -8.40
N ASP A 155 11.70 11.33 -8.94
CA ASP A 155 13.03 11.89 -8.69
C ASP A 155 13.02 12.52 -7.29
N LEU A 156 13.68 11.86 -6.34
CA LEU A 156 13.78 12.33 -4.96
C LEU A 156 15.07 13.12 -4.71
N THR A 157 15.52 13.92 -5.70
CA THR A 157 16.69 14.80 -5.55
C THR A 157 16.50 15.87 -4.49
N GLY A 158 17.62 16.30 -3.90
CA GLY A 158 17.66 17.31 -2.85
C GLY A 158 17.03 16.84 -1.52
N LYS A 159 16.89 17.78 -0.58
CA LYS A 159 16.38 17.48 0.76
C LYS A 159 14.86 17.43 0.87
N GLY A 160 14.13 17.95 -0.13
CA GLY A 160 12.68 18.14 -0.03
C GLY A 160 12.28 19.05 1.14
N ALA A 161 11.03 18.95 1.57
CA ALA A 161 10.50 19.69 2.71
C ALA A 161 9.40 18.88 3.42
N PRO A 162 9.21 19.06 4.74
CA PRO A 162 8.11 18.39 5.45
C PRO A 162 6.75 18.64 4.78
N ASP A 163 5.99 17.57 4.58
CA ASP A 163 4.63 17.63 4.04
C ASP A 163 3.64 17.33 5.18
N PRO A 164 2.78 18.30 5.57
CA PRO A 164 1.83 18.12 6.65
C PRO A 164 0.87 16.93 6.47
N ARG A 165 0.62 16.53 5.21
CA ARG A 165 -0.24 15.38 4.90
C ARG A 165 0.46 14.07 5.26
N ILE A 166 1.75 13.95 4.98
CA ILE A 166 2.57 12.79 5.37
C ILE A 166 2.69 12.76 6.90
N GLU A 167 2.97 13.90 7.54
CA GLU A 167 3.06 13.99 9.01
C GLU A 167 1.74 13.57 9.69
N THR A 168 0.61 14.00 9.15
CA THR A 168 -0.73 13.60 9.65
C THR A 168 -0.94 12.10 9.50
N ALA A 169 -0.56 11.51 8.36
CA ALA A 169 -0.68 10.08 8.14
C ALA A 169 0.23 9.25 9.06
N LEU A 170 1.47 9.70 9.31
CA LEU A 170 2.38 9.09 10.29
C LEU A 170 1.82 9.16 11.71
N ALA A 171 1.25 10.30 12.11
CA ALA A 171 0.63 10.46 13.42
C ALA A 171 -0.63 9.60 13.61
N ALA A 172 -1.24 9.14 12.51
CA ALA A 172 -2.42 8.30 12.51
C ALA A 172 -2.12 6.79 12.60
N GLU A 173 -0.85 6.36 12.61
CA GLU A 173 -0.50 4.95 12.83
C GLU A 173 -1.07 4.42 14.16
N PRO A 174 -1.43 3.12 14.24
CA PRO A 174 -1.75 2.49 15.52
C PRO A 174 -0.63 2.69 16.54
N LYS A 175 -0.98 3.19 17.73
CA LYS A 175 -0.01 3.42 18.79
C LYS A 175 0.52 2.08 19.30
N ARG A 176 1.82 1.85 19.14
CA ARG A 176 2.47 0.67 19.73
C ARG A 176 2.45 0.75 21.24
N ILE A 177 1.97 -0.31 21.89
CA ILE A 177 1.92 -0.44 23.34
C ILE A 177 2.47 -1.80 23.77
N VAL A 178 2.90 -1.88 25.03
CA VAL A 178 3.21 -3.16 25.67
C VAL A 178 2.02 -3.51 26.56
N ALA A 179 1.31 -4.58 26.22
CA ALA A 179 0.21 -5.11 27.00
C ALA A 179 0.46 -6.60 27.28
N PRO A 180 0.24 -7.09 28.52
CA PRO A 180 0.28 -8.52 28.80
C PRO A 180 -0.68 -9.26 27.85
N THR A 181 -0.11 -10.15 27.04
CA THR A 181 -0.84 -10.84 25.97
C THR A 181 -0.41 -12.30 25.91
N GLU A 182 -1.36 -13.19 26.17
CA GLU A 182 -1.19 -14.63 26.05
C GLU A 182 -1.91 -15.14 24.80
N CYS A 183 -1.26 -16.00 24.01
CA CYS A 183 -1.81 -16.60 22.82
C CYS A 183 -1.80 -18.12 22.91
N THR A 184 -2.96 -18.72 22.65
CA THR A 184 -3.08 -20.15 22.37
C THR A 184 -3.25 -20.34 20.87
N VAL A 185 -2.44 -21.24 20.28
CA VAL A 185 -2.50 -21.58 18.86
C VAL A 185 -2.90 -23.06 18.75
N GLN A 186 -3.94 -23.35 17.98
CA GLN A 186 -4.47 -24.71 17.78
C GLN A 186 -4.67 -24.99 16.30
N PRO A 187 -4.32 -26.18 15.81
CA PRO A 187 -4.55 -26.51 14.40
C PRO A 187 -6.04 -26.65 14.11
N VAL A 188 -6.45 -26.16 12.95
CA VAL A 188 -7.77 -26.40 12.34
C VAL A 188 -7.58 -27.03 10.96
N ARG A 189 -8.68 -27.36 10.26
CA ARG A 189 -8.61 -28.14 9.01
C ARG A 189 -7.72 -27.51 7.94
N ASP A 190 -7.78 -26.19 7.82
CA ASP A 190 -7.16 -25.39 6.74
C ASP A 190 -6.11 -24.40 7.26
N GLY A 191 -5.69 -24.50 8.52
CA GLY A 191 -4.75 -23.55 9.10
C GLY A 191 -4.68 -23.63 10.61
N MET A 192 -4.62 -22.47 11.27
CA MET A 192 -4.46 -22.34 12.71
C MET A 192 -5.52 -21.42 13.32
N ASN A 193 -6.19 -21.85 14.38
CA ASN A 193 -6.99 -20.99 15.23
C ASN A 193 -6.09 -20.35 16.30
N VAL A 194 -6.11 -19.03 16.39
CA VAL A 194 -5.33 -18.25 17.35
C VAL A 194 -6.30 -17.55 18.29
N THR A 195 -6.15 -17.78 19.59
CA THR A 195 -6.88 -17.05 20.64
C THR A 195 -5.90 -16.23 21.45
N ALA A 196 -6.08 -14.90 21.47
CA ALA A 196 -5.32 -13.97 22.29
C ALA A 196 -6.15 -13.49 23.49
N ARG A 197 -5.53 -13.48 24.67
CA ARG A 197 -6.03 -12.84 25.90
C ARG A 197 -5.17 -11.62 26.18
N ILE A 198 -5.74 -10.43 25.95
CA ILE A 198 -5.02 -9.16 25.98
C ILE A 198 -5.49 -8.34 27.18
N THR A 199 -4.60 -8.00 28.11
CA THR A 199 -4.94 -7.13 29.24
C THR A 199 -4.95 -5.69 28.77
N LEU A 200 -6.15 -5.12 28.57
CA LEU A 200 -6.34 -3.75 28.07
C LEU A 200 -7.40 -3.01 28.89
N PRO A 201 -7.19 -1.71 29.18
CA PRO A 201 -8.22 -0.89 29.78
C PRO A 201 -9.52 -0.95 28.98
N PRO A 202 -10.69 -1.05 29.64
CA PRO A 202 -11.97 -1.10 28.94
C PRO A 202 -12.18 0.12 28.04
N ALA A 203 -12.71 -0.15 26.85
CA ALA A 203 -13.18 0.81 25.87
C ALA A 203 -14.71 0.95 25.96
N ILE A 204 -15.26 2.00 25.35
CA ILE A 204 -16.70 2.18 25.21
C ILE A 204 -17.12 1.72 23.81
N GLY A 205 -18.06 0.78 23.75
CA GLY A 205 -18.56 0.25 22.48
C GLY A 205 -17.75 -0.94 21.96
N PRO A 206 -17.79 -1.21 20.65
CA PRO A 206 -17.12 -2.38 20.08
C PRO A 206 -15.61 -2.22 20.09
N GLU A 207 -14.92 -3.33 20.39
CA GLU A 207 -13.47 -3.45 20.25
C GLU A 207 -13.16 -4.44 19.15
N GLN A 208 -12.40 -3.95 18.17
CA GLN A 208 -12.20 -4.62 16.90
C GLN A 208 -10.72 -5.03 16.78
N PRO A 209 -10.34 -6.23 17.26
CA PRO A 209 -9.01 -6.76 17.05
C PRO A 209 -8.84 -7.20 15.60
N LEU A 210 -7.68 -6.87 15.03
CA LEU A 210 -7.24 -7.24 13.70
C LEU A 210 -5.91 -7.98 13.87
N PHE A 211 -5.87 -9.23 13.42
CA PHE A 211 -4.73 -10.11 13.56
C PHE A 211 -3.93 -10.19 12.25
N GLU A 212 -2.62 -10.27 12.38
CA GLU A 212 -1.68 -10.40 11.27
C GLU A 212 -0.48 -11.25 11.69
N LEU A 213 0.23 -11.79 10.71
CA LEU A 213 1.62 -12.23 10.88
C LEU A 213 2.55 -11.15 10.32
N ALA A 214 3.51 -10.71 11.12
CA ALA A 214 4.40 -9.62 10.73
C ALA A 214 5.42 -10.05 9.65
N SER A 215 5.83 -11.32 9.63
CA SER A 215 6.82 -11.84 8.68
C SER A 215 6.23 -12.29 7.35
N THR A 216 5.13 -13.06 7.39
CA THR A 216 4.57 -13.75 6.23
C THR A 216 3.07 -13.55 6.17
N PRO A 217 2.57 -12.72 5.23
CA PRO A 217 1.13 -12.49 5.12
C PRO A 217 0.39 -13.80 4.84
N VAL A 218 -0.61 -14.09 5.68
CA VAL A 218 -1.60 -15.15 5.48
C VAL A 218 -2.98 -14.54 5.52
N TRP A 219 -3.99 -15.25 5.00
CA TRP A 219 -5.36 -14.82 5.20
C TRP A 219 -5.73 -15.01 6.67
N VAL A 220 -6.38 -14.01 7.27
CA VAL A 220 -6.85 -14.07 8.64
C VAL A 220 -8.33 -13.72 8.67
N SER A 221 -9.13 -14.57 9.29
CA SER A 221 -10.57 -14.36 9.39
C SER A 221 -10.91 -13.15 10.26
N GLU A 222 -12.16 -12.68 10.15
CA GLU A 222 -12.71 -11.75 11.12
C GLU A 222 -12.56 -12.29 12.55
N ALA A 223 -11.90 -11.52 13.40
CA ALA A 223 -11.74 -11.87 14.79
C ALA A 223 -13.06 -11.72 15.56
N GLN A 224 -13.45 -12.78 16.25
CA GLN A 224 -14.50 -12.72 17.26
C GLN A 224 -13.88 -12.27 18.58
N SER A 225 -14.54 -11.36 19.29
CA SER A 225 -14.02 -10.83 20.54
C SER A 225 -15.10 -10.60 21.61
N HIS A 226 -14.69 -10.77 22.86
CA HIS A 226 -15.50 -10.45 24.04
C HIS A 226 -14.59 -10.05 25.20
N ARG A 227 -15.18 -9.47 26.25
CA ARG A 227 -14.45 -9.15 27.49
C ARG A 227 -14.65 -10.19 28.57
N GLU A 228 -13.55 -10.51 29.25
CA GLU A 228 -13.51 -11.26 30.50
C GLU A 228 -12.80 -10.41 31.55
N GLY A 229 -13.56 -9.63 32.32
CA GLY A 229 -12.98 -8.65 33.25
C GLY A 229 -12.22 -7.55 32.51
N ASP A 230 -10.93 -7.40 32.80
CA ASP A 230 -10.02 -6.47 32.15
C ASP A 230 -9.32 -7.04 30.89
N GLN A 231 -9.59 -8.31 30.56
CA GLN A 231 -9.05 -8.94 29.36
C GLN A 231 -10.01 -8.80 28.18
N LEU A 232 -9.47 -8.38 27.04
CA LEU A 232 -10.07 -8.60 25.72
C LEU A 232 -9.62 -9.98 25.24
N VAL A 233 -10.58 -10.89 25.09
CA VAL A 233 -10.36 -12.21 24.50
C VAL A 233 -10.75 -12.13 23.03
N ALA A 234 -9.84 -12.50 22.14
CA ALA A 234 -10.05 -12.40 20.71
C ALA A 234 -9.54 -13.64 19.99
N THR A 235 -10.34 -14.16 19.05
CA THR A 235 -10.04 -15.40 18.33
C THR A 235 -10.19 -15.19 16.83
N ALA A 236 -9.22 -15.66 16.04
CA ALA A 236 -9.23 -15.63 14.58
C ALA A 236 -8.56 -16.88 13.99
N ASP A 237 -8.95 -17.24 12.77
CA ASP A 237 -8.35 -18.32 12.00
C ASP A 237 -7.33 -17.76 11.02
N PHE A 238 -6.15 -18.36 10.97
CA PHE A 238 -5.04 -18.03 10.10
C PHE A 238 -4.93 -19.13 9.05
N VAL A 239 -5.12 -18.78 7.77
CA VAL A 239 -5.18 -19.74 6.66
C VAL A 239 -4.06 -19.41 5.67
N PRO A 240 -3.06 -20.29 5.50
CA PRO A 240 -2.01 -20.11 4.50
C PRO A 240 -2.54 -20.44 3.10
N PRO A 241 -1.85 -20.04 2.02
CA PRO A 241 -2.25 -20.35 0.65
C PRO A 241 -2.46 -21.85 0.37
N GLU A 242 -1.70 -22.71 1.05
CA GLU A 242 -1.77 -24.16 0.93
C GLU A 242 -3.03 -24.76 1.61
N ALA A 243 -3.73 -23.98 2.44
CA ALA A 243 -4.90 -24.43 3.21
C ALA A 243 -4.64 -25.69 4.06
N GLU A 244 -3.50 -25.72 4.74
CA GLU A 244 -3.09 -26.78 5.67
C GLU A 244 -2.55 -26.16 6.98
N PRO A 245 -2.58 -26.89 8.11
CA PRO A 245 -1.93 -26.45 9.36
C PRO A 245 -0.45 -26.10 9.17
N PHE A 246 0.01 -25.04 9.84
CA PHE A 246 1.39 -24.57 9.77
C PHE A 246 1.87 -24.08 11.14
N ASP A 247 3.18 -23.87 11.30
CA ASP A 247 3.72 -23.34 12.56
C ASP A 247 3.52 -21.82 12.63
N VAL A 248 2.83 -21.35 13.66
CA VAL A 248 2.68 -19.93 13.97
C VAL A 248 3.56 -19.61 15.17
N ASP A 249 4.59 -18.81 14.97
CA ASP A 249 5.37 -18.24 16.07
C ASP A 249 4.52 -17.15 16.75
N PRO A 250 4.14 -17.31 18.04
CA PRO A 250 3.39 -16.27 18.76
C PRO A 250 4.11 -14.92 18.83
N LYS A 251 5.44 -14.88 18.64
CA LYS A 251 6.20 -13.63 18.58
C LYS A 251 6.00 -12.87 17.27
N ASP A 252 5.57 -13.56 16.21
CA ASP A 252 5.30 -12.95 14.90
C ASP A 252 3.86 -12.44 14.76
N ILE A 253 2.98 -12.78 15.72
CA ILE A 253 1.61 -12.30 15.76
C ILE A 253 1.61 -10.80 16.03
N ARG A 254 0.93 -10.03 15.18
CA ARG A 254 0.61 -8.62 15.41
C ARG A 254 -0.90 -8.48 15.60
N ILE A 255 -1.29 -7.74 16.64
CA ILE A 255 -2.68 -7.45 16.95
C ILE A 255 -2.88 -5.94 16.96
N THR A 256 -3.72 -5.43 16.07
CA THR A 256 -4.20 -4.05 16.11
C THR A 256 -5.61 -4.03 16.70
N VAL A 257 -5.83 -3.32 17.81
CA VAL A 257 -7.17 -3.17 18.42
C VAL A 257 -7.70 -1.78 18.11
N LEU A 258 -8.81 -1.70 17.39
CA LEU A 258 -9.55 -0.47 17.14
C LEU A 258 -10.67 -0.30 18.17
N SER A 259 -10.82 0.91 18.71
CA SER A 259 -11.83 1.26 19.72
C SER A 259 -12.13 2.75 19.73
N ASP A 260 -13.05 3.20 20.58
CA ASP A 260 -13.30 4.63 20.87
C ASP A 260 -12.07 5.36 21.45
N ARG A 261 -11.10 4.61 21.98
CA ARG A 261 -9.84 5.13 22.51
C ARG A 261 -8.76 5.32 21.43
N GLY A 262 -9.09 5.02 20.17
CA GLY A 262 -8.18 4.99 19.04
C GLY A 262 -7.64 3.58 18.76
N ALA A 263 -6.62 3.52 17.91
CA ALA A 263 -5.97 2.28 17.49
C ALA A 263 -4.68 2.04 18.29
N VAL A 264 -4.54 0.83 18.81
CA VAL A 264 -3.30 0.37 19.45
C VAL A 264 -2.78 -0.89 18.77
N GLN A 265 -1.45 -1.03 18.71
CA GLN A 265 -0.79 -2.22 18.18
C GLN A 265 0.01 -2.92 19.27
N ILE A 266 -0.16 -4.23 19.36
CA ILE A 266 0.63 -5.15 20.17
C ILE A 266 1.38 -6.07 19.21
N ASP A 267 2.69 -6.18 19.38
CA ASP A 267 3.55 -7.06 18.59
C ASP A 267 4.05 -8.21 19.49
N GLY A 268 3.73 -9.43 19.09
CA GLY A 268 4.06 -10.67 19.80
C GLY A 268 3.14 -10.97 20.99
N CYS A 269 3.12 -12.24 21.37
CA CYS A 269 2.46 -12.72 22.58
C CYS A 269 3.20 -13.90 23.21
N THR A 270 2.93 -14.14 24.49
CA THR A 270 3.45 -15.30 25.22
C THR A 270 2.55 -16.51 25.00
N ARG A 271 3.09 -17.72 25.16
CA ARG A 271 2.30 -18.96 25.19
C ARG A 271 1.73 -19.21 26.57
#